data_AF-A0A524M6A3-F1
#
_entry.id   AF-A0A524M6A3-F1
#
_cell.length_a   1.000
_cell.length_b   1.000
_cell.length_c   1.000
_cell.angle_alpha   90.00
_cell.angle_beta   90.00
_cell.angle_gamma   90.00
#
_symmetry.space_group_name_H-M   'P 1'
#
loop_
_entity.id
_entity.type
_entity.pdbx_description
1 polymer ?
#
loop_
_entity_poly.entity_id
_entity_poly.type
_entity_poly.pdbx_seq_one_letter_code
_entity_poly.pdbx_strand_id
1 'polypeptide(L)'
;MLSAISLSIYEHRKYLVLTLVVSLIAIPIADTLIIQRDRNRNEMYGEAFWIYGFTVYDMNDTQLATELEYLGFNDGNHTLPAYLGGVKYEYPVFALIFFAIATWLFPGTGGLQP
;
A
#
# COMPACT_ATOMS: atom_id res chain seq x y z
N MET A 1 -43.65 8.26 2.76
CA MET A 1 -42.31 7.63 2.80
C MET A 1 -41.19 8.66 2.66
N LEU A 2 -41.14 9.46 1.59
CA LEU A 2 -40.11 10.51 1.41
C LEU A 2 -40.06 11.53 2.56
N SER A 3 -41.21 11.95 3.13
CA SER A 3 -41.21 12.91 4.25
C SER A 3 -40.70 12.32 5.58
N ALA A 4 -40.85 11.02 5.79
CA ALA A 4 -40.36 10.34 7.00
C ALA A 4 -38.84 10.18 6.93
N ILE A 5 -38.30 9.86 5.75
CA ILE A 5 -36.86 9.83 5.48
C ILE A 5 -36.26 11.23 5.65
N SER A 6 -36.90 12.28 5.13
CA SER A 6 -36.40 13.66 5.31
C SER A 6 -36.43 14.13 6.76
N LEU A 7 -37.41 13.71 7.56
CA LEU A 7 -37.48 14.05 8.98
C LEU A 7 -36.36 13.35 9.77
N SER A 8 -36.15 12.05 9.52
CA SER A 8 -35.08 11.27 10.15
C SER A 8 -33.69 11.83 9.83
N ILE A 9 -33.46 12.28 8.58
CA ILE A 9 -32.22 12.95 8.17
C ILE A 9 -32.06 14.28 8.90
N TYR A 10 -33.13 15.07 9.03
CA TYR A 10 -33.08 16.34 9.74
C TYR A 10 -32.72 16.15 11.22
N GLU A 11 -33.29 15.15 11.89
CA GLU A 11 -33.00 14.83 13.29
C GLU A 11 -31.53 14.41 13.49
N HIS A 12 -30.99 13.59 12.57
CA HIS A 12 -29.65 13.01 12.69
C HIS A 12 -28.57 13.78 11.94
N ARG A 13 -28.90 14.93 11.32
CA ARG A 13 -28.00 15.71 10.45
C ARG A 13 -26.64 16.01 11.07
N LYS A 14 -26.60 16.30 12.38
CA LYS A 14 -25.35 16.60 13.09
C LYS A 14 -24.41 15.40 13.14
N TYR A 15 -24.96 14.21 13.38
CA TYR A 15 -24.18 12.97 13.39
C TYR A 15 -23.75 12.58 11.98
N LEU A 16 -24.62 12.73 10.98
CA LEU A 16 -24.28 12.48 9.58
C LEU A 16 -23.13 13.38 9.11
N VAL A 17 -23.21 14.68 9.38
CA VAL A 17 -22.13 15.63 9.06
C VAL A 17 -20.87 15.30 9.83
N LEU A 18 -20.97 14.97 11.13
CA LEU A 18 -19.82 14.57 11.94
C LEU A 18 -19.13 13.33 11.37
N THR A 19 -19.88 12.27 11.03
CA THR A 19 -19.31 11.06 10.43
C THR A 19 -18.64 11.37 9.10
N LEU A 20 -19.24 12.24 8.29
CA LEU A 20 -18.69 12.60 6.99
C LEU A 20 -17.37 13.38 7.13
N VAL A 21 -17.31 14.32 8.08
CA VAL A 21 -16.08 15.06 8.41
C VAL A 21 -15.00 14.14 8.95
N VAL A 22 -15.35 13.22 9.86
CA VAL A 22 -14.40 12.22 10.38
C VAL A 22 -13.89 11.34 9.25
N SER A 23 -14.76 10.84 8.36
CA SER A 23 -14.36 10.04 7.20
C SER A 23 -13.47 10.82 6.23
N LEU A 24 -13.78 12.09 5.96
CA LEU A 24 -12.97 12.95 5.07
C LEU A 24 -11.54 13.14 5.58
N ILE A 25 -11.32 13.08 6.90
CA ILE A 25 -9.99 13.17 7.51
C ILE A 25 -9.35 11.79 7.63
N ALA A 26 -10.10 10.79 8.08
CA ALA A 26 -9.60 9.45 8.34
C ALA A 26 -9.20 8.71 7.06
N ILE A 27 -9.95 8.87 5.96
CA ILE A 27 -9.69 8.15 4.70
C ILE A 27 -8.33 8.56 4.11
N PRO A 28 -7.99 9.85 3.91
CA PRO A 28 -6.67 10.23 3.40
C PRO A 28 -5.52 9.79 4.30
N ILE A 29 -5.71 9.81 5.63
CA ILE A 29 -4.71 9.35 6.59
C ILE A 29 -4.49 7.84 6.45
N ALA A 30 -5.57 7.05 6.38
CA ALA A 30 -5.48 5.60 6.18
C ALA A 30 -4.87 5.26 4.81
N ASP A 31 -5.24 6.01 3.78
CA ASP A 31 -4.71 5.83 2.43
C ASP A 31 -3.19 6.04 2.40
N THR A 32 -2.72 7.18 2.90
CA THR A 32 -1.28 7.51 2.90
C THR A 32 -0.44 6.62 3.83
N LEU A 33 -0.94 6.30 5.03
CA LEU A 33 -0.13 5.59 6.04
C LEU A 33 -0.16 4.07 5.88
N ILE A 34 -1.25 3.51 5.37
CA ILE A 34 -1.49 2.06 5.35
C ILE A 34 -1.57 1.58 3.91
N ILE A 35 -2.50 2.11 3.11
CA ILE A 35 -2.83 1.55 1.78
C ILE A 35 -1.68 1.78 0.80
N GLN A 36 -1.24 3.02 0.64
CA GLN A 36 -0.14 3.35 -0.27
C GLN A 36 1.16 2.69 0.14
N ARG A 37 1.45 2.64 1.46
CA ARG A 37 2.65 1.96 1.96
C ARG A 37 2.63 0.47 1.69
N ASP A 38 1.51 -0.21 1.96
CA ASP A 38 1.39 -1.66 1.69
C ASP A 38 1.43 -1.95 0.19
N ARG A 39 0.82 -1.10 -0.63
CA ARG A 39 0.93 -1.18 -2.09
C ARG A 39 2.38 -1.03 -2.55
N ASN A 40 3.08 0.03 -2.14
CA ASN A 40 4.47 0.30 -2.51
C ASN A 40 5.41 -0.82 -2.05
N ARG A 41 5.19 -1.37 -0.85
CA ARG A 41 5.90 -2.57 -0.37
C ARG A 41 5.67 -3.75 -1.32
N ASN A 42 4.42 -4.03 -1.68
CA ASN A 42 4.10 -5.12 -2.60
C ASN A 42 4.69 -4.90 -4.01
N GLU A 43 4.70 -3.65 -4.50
CA GLU A 43 5.36 -3.27 -5.75
C GLU A 43 6.87 -3.49 -5.68
N MET A 44 7.54 -3.07 -4.59
CA MET A 44 8.97 -3.34 -4.37
C MET A 44 9.29 -4.85 -4.42
N TYR A 45 8.48 -5.69 -3.77
CA TYR A 45 8.64 -7.14 -3.83
C TYR A 45 8.34 -7.71 -5.23
N GLY A 46 7.39 -7.13 -5.96
CA GLY A 46 7.12 -7.45 -7.36
C GLY A 46 8.30 -7.13 -8.28
N GLU A 47 8.93 -5.97 -8.11
CA GLU A 47 10.15 -5.60 -8.85
C GLU A 47 11.32 -6.52 -8.52
N ALA A 48 11.49 -6.81 -7.23
CA ALA A 48 12.52 -7.72 -6.74
C ALA A 48 12.40 -9.13 -7.29
N PHE A 49 11.17 -9.61 -7.53
CA PHE A 49 10.93 -10.95 -8.05
C PHE A 49 11.65 -11.18 -9.39
N TRP A 50 11.73 -10.17 -10.26
CA TRP A 50 12.40 -10.31 -11.56
C TRP A 50 13.93 -10.45 -11.44
N ILE A 51 14.51 -10.03 -10.31
CA ILE A 51 15.95 -10.09 -10.05
C ILE A 51 16.30 -11.34 -9.23
N TYR A 52 15.55 -11.59 -8.15
CA TYR A 52 15.88 -12.57 -7.12
C TYR A 52 14.99 -13.82 -7.16
N GLY A 53 13.95 -13.84 -8.00
CA GLY A 53 12.98 -14.93 -8.06
C GLY A 53 12.26 -15.14 -6.73
N PHE A 54 12.02 -16.38 -6.34
CA PHE A 54 11.36 -16.71 -5.06
C PHE A 54 12.21 -16.45 -3.82
N THR A 55 13.51 -16.14 -3.98
CA THR A 55 14.42 -15.81 -2.86
C THR A 55 13.99 -14.54 -2.12
N VAL A 56 13.14 -13.71 -2.74
CA VAL A 56 12.56 -12.52 -2.10
C VAL A 56 11.78 -12.82 -0.82
N TYR A 57 11.21 -14.04 -0.69
CA TYR A 57 10.54 -14.47 0.54
C TYR A 57 11.48 -14.62 1.73
N ASP A 58 12.77 -14.83 1.48
CA ASP A 58 13.78 -14.93 2.52
C ASP A 58 14.35 -13.59 2.95
N MET A 59 14.05 -12.52 2.21
CA MET A 59 14.52 -11.17 2.47
C MET A 59 13.49 -10.37 3.28
N ASN A 60 13.98 -9.62 4.26
CA ASN A 60 13.15 -8.63 4.96
C ASN A 60 13.10 -7.30 4.18
N ASP A 61 12.10 -6.46 4.49
CA ASP A 61 11.86 -5.19 3.79
C ASP A 61 13.09 -4.28 3.72
N THR A 62 13.84 -4.18 4.82
CA THR A 62 15.00 -3.28 4.92
C THR A 62 16.17 -3.79 4.10
N GLN A 63 16.40 -5.11 4.13
CA GLN A 63 17.42 -5.75 3.31
C GLN A 63 17.08 -5.58 1.83
N LEU A 64 15.83 -5.88 1.44
CA LEU A 64 15.43 -5.77 0.05
C LEU A 64 15.48 -4.31 -0.45
N ALA A 65 15.02 -3.36 0.35
CA ALA A 65 15.13 -1.94 0.01
C ALA A 65 16.59 -1.50 -0.19
N THR A 66 17.49 -1.94 0.68
CA THR A 66 18.94 -1.64 0.57
C THR A 66 19.54 -2.24 -0.70
N GLU A 67 19.16 -3.49 -1.02
CA GLU A 67 19.64 -4.18 -2.22
C GLU A 67 19.11 -3.54 -3.51
N LEU A 68 17.83 -3.12 -3.53
CA LEU A 68 17.22 -2.46 -4.68
C LEU A 68 17.66 -0.99 -4.84
N GLU A 69 17.96 -0.27 -3.77
CA GLU A 69 18.51 1.08 -3.82
C GLU A 69 19.84 1.10 -4.58
N TYR A 70 20.69 0.08 -4.37
CA TYR A 70 21.93 -0.09 -5.13
C TYR A 70 21.71 -0.26 -6.64
N LEU A 71 20.55 -0.79 -7.03
CA LEU A 71 20.14 -0.96 -8.43
C LEU A 71 19.43 0.28 -9.00
N GLY A 72 19.20 1.32 -8.18
CA GLY A 72 18.58 2.58 -8.59
C GLY A 72 17.08 2.69 -8.29
N PHE A 73 16.49 1.74 -7.56
CA PHE A 73 15.10 1.82 -7.14
C PHE A 73 14.97 2.85 -6.02
N ASN A 74 14.18 3.91 -6.24
CA ASN A 74 13.88 4.87 -5.18
C ASN A 74 12.43 5.36 -5.27
N ASP A 75 11.62 4.74 -4.43
CA ASP A 75 10.18 4.90 -4.31
C ASP A 75 9.80 5.82 -3.12
N GLY A 76 10.73 6.03 -2.18
CA GLY A 76 10.59 6.88 -1.00
C GLY A 76 9.68 6.36 0.14
N ASN A 77 8.76 5.41 -0.10
CA ASN A 77 7.73 4.97 0.86
C ASN A 77 7.38 3.45 0.76
N HIS A 78 8.38 2.59 0.57
CA HIS A 78 8.22 1.14 0.37
C HIS A 78 8.55 0.29 1.61
N THR A 79 9.21 0.86 2.62
CA THR A 79 9.60 0.14 3.83
C THR A 79 8.59 0.31 4.96
N LEU A 80 8.40 -0.76 5.74
CA LEU A 80 7.67 -0.66 6.99
C LEU A 80 8.41 0.28 7.98
N PRO A 81 7.68 0.93 8.91
CA PRO A 81 8.30 1.71 9.98
C PRO A 81 9.32 0.88 10.76
N ALA A 82 10.36 1.52 11.29
CA ALA A 82 11.46 0.83 11.97
C ALA A 82 11.02 -0.13 13.10
N TYR A 83 9.88 0.11 13.76
CA TYR A 83 9.34 -0.77 14.80
C TYR A 83 8.74 -2.10 14.27
N LEU A 84 8.48 -2.19 12.97
CA LEU A 84 8.10 -3.41 12.23
C LEU A 84 9.23 -3.85 11.27
N GLY A 85 10.42 -3.24 11.39
CA GLY A 85 11.58 -3.61 10.59
C GLY A 85 12.00 -5.06 10.86
N GLY A 86 12.30 -5.81 9.80
CA GLY A 86 12.72 -7.21 9.89
C GLY A 86 11.61 -8.24 9.59
N VAL A 87 10.38 -7.81 9.35
CA VAL A 87 9.30 -8.68 8.86
C VAL A 87 9.59 -9.06 7.41
N LYS A 88 9.47 -10.36 7.10
CA LYS A 88 9.63 -10.91 5.74
C LYS A 88 8.35 -10.69 4.93
N TYR A 89 8.40 -11.00 3.63
CA TYR A 89 7.20 -11.01 2.82
C TYR A 89 6.28 -12.17 3.21
N GLU A 90 5.05 -11.86 3.64
CA GLU A 90 4.10 -12.85 4.17
C GLU A 90 2.97 -13.17 3.19
N TYR A 91 2.83 -12.40 2.11
CA TYR A 91 1.71 -12.54 1.20
C TYR A 91 1.83 -13.78 0.31
N PRO A 92 0.70 -14.39 -0.10
CA PRO A 92 0.70 -15.57 -0.96
C PRO A 92 1.45 -15.36 -2.28
N VAL A 93 2.02 -16.43 -2.83
CA VAL A 93 2.76 -16.41 -4.11
C VAL A 93 1.94 -15.79 -5.25
N PHE A 94 0.63 -16.05 -5.30
CA PHE A 94 -0.25 -15.43 -6.29
C PHE A 94 -0.23 -13.89 -6.21
N ALA A 95 -0.20 -13.31 -5.00
CA ALA A 95 -0.13 -11.88 -4.82
C ALA A 95 1.22 -11.34 -5.31
N LEU A 96 2.32 -12.03 -4.98
CA LEU A 96 3.66 -11.67 -5.48
C LEU A 96 3.70 -11.64 -7.02
N ILE A 97 3.20 -12.70 -7.67
CA ILE A 97 3.18 -12.80 -9.13
C ILE A 97 2.31 -11.70 -9.74
N PHE A 98 1.15 -11.41 -9.13
CA PHE A 98 0.30 -10.31 -9.57
C PHE A 98 1.04 -8.97 -9.54
N PHE A 99 1.72 -8.65 -8.43
CA PHE A 99 2.46 -7.39 -8.32
C PHE A 99 3.70 -7.37 -9.23
N ALA A 100 4.41 -8.49 -9.40
CA ALA A 100 5.53 -8.57 -10.34
C ALA A 100 5.09 -8.29 -11.79
N ILE A 101 3.93 -8.80 -12.20
CA ILE A 101 3.36 -8.49 -13.53
C ILE A 101 2.88 -7.04 -13.57
N ALA A 102 2.27 -6.54 -12.50
CA ALA A 102 1.78 -5.17 -12.44
C ALA A 102 2.90 -4.15 -12.57
N THR A 103 4.02 -4.33 -11.85
CA THR A 103 5.18 -3.43 -11.93
C THR A 103 5.91 -3.54 -13.26
N TRP A 104 5.89 -4.71 -13.89
CA TRP A 104 6.40 -4.90 -15.25
C TRP A 104 5.59 -4.14 -16.32
N LEU A 105 4.27 -4.00 -16.13
CA LEU A 105 3.40 -3.31 -17.09
C LEU A 105 3.25 -1.81 -16.80
N PHE A 106 3.28 -1.46 -15.52
CA PHE A 106 3.09 -0.12 -15.01
C PHE A 106 4.12 0.13 -13.90
N PRO A 107 5.36 0.49 -14.25
CA PRO A 107 6.38 0.77 -13.25
C PRO A 107 5.91 1.91 -12.35
N GLY A 108 5.88 1.65 -11.04
CA GLY A 108 5.50 2.62 -10.02
C GLY A 108 6.50 3.77 -9.90
N THR A 109 6.27 4.68 -8.94
CA THR A 109 7.25 5.71 -8.59
C THR A 109 8.55 5.05 -8.12
N GLY A 110 9.63 5.11 -8.91
CA GLY A 110 10.93 4.50 -8.61
C GLY A 110 11.32 3.28 -9.45
N GLY A 111 10.45 2.85 -10.39
CA GLY A 111 10.55 1.58 -11.13
C GLY A 111 11.91 1.25 -11.74
N LEU A 112 12.29 -0.02 -11.60
CA LEU A 112 13.46 -0.62 -12.27
C LEU A 112 13.08 -1.24 -13.62
N GLN A 113 11.81 -1.61 -13.78
CA GLN A 113 11.26 -2.16 -15.02
C GLN A 113 10.71 -1.04 -15.93
N PRO A 114 10.74 -1.24 -17.27
CA PRO A 114 10.46 -0.21 -18.27
C PRO A 114 8.98 0.16 -18.44
#